data_AF-A0A4Q4WJH9-F1
#
_entry.id   AF-A0A4Q4WJH9-F1
#
_cell.length_a   1.000
_cell.length_b   1.000
_cell.length_c   1.000
_cell.angle_alpha   90.00
_cell.angle_beta   90.00
_cell.angle_gamma   90.00
#
_symmetry.space_group_name_H-M   'P 1'
#
loop_
_entity.id
_entity.type
_entity.pdbx_description
1 polymer ?
#
loop_
_entity_poly.entity_id
_entity_poly.type
_entity_poly.pdbx_seq_one_letter_code
_entity_poly.pdbx_strand_id
1 'polypeptide(L)'
;MRTHEGNRPDENFQFWQDDTVLEHFARMTRLYVGLVPYVRELMHDAQTRGLPLQRPLFLHFEQDAHAYTIQDQYLYGEDLLVAPVHEAGRTDWQPYLPAGAQWIHLWSGETYEGGRRVTVPAPLGEPPVFVRADSAQRDALLALATG
;
A
#
# COMPACT_ATOMS: atom_id res chain seq x y z
N MET A 1 11.45 2.75 -7.51
CA MET A 1 10.59 3.92 -7.84
C MET A 1 11.27 4.73 -8.94
N ARG A 2 10.52 5.31 -9.88
CA ARG A 2 11.07 6.10 -10.98
C ARG A 2 10.16 7.29 -11.27
N THR A 3 10.73 8.47 -11.41
CA THR A 3 10.05 9.71 -11.80
C THR A 3 10.11 9.91 -13.32
N HIS A 4 9.45 10.95 -13.84
CA HIS A 4 9.57 11.37 -15.23
C HIS A 4 9.13 12.83 -15.36
N GLU A 5 9.84 13.63 -16.16
CA GLU A 5 9.49 15.03 -16.42
C GLU A 5 8.22 15.23 -17.28
N GLY A 6 7.66 14.15 -17.82
CA GLY A 6 6.63 14.20 -18.85
C GLY A 6 7.15 14.64 -20.22
N ASN A 7 6.22 14.91 -21.15
CA ASN A 7 6.52 15.37 -22.51
C ASN A 7 6.65 16.89 -22.64
N ARG A 8 6.25 17.64 -21.61
CA ARG A 8 6.41 19.11 -21.51
C ARG A 8 6.96 19.48 -20.13
N PRO A 9 8.26 19.29 -19.90
CA PRO A 9 8.87 19.45 -18.58
C PRO A 9 8.60 20.80 -17.93
N ASP A 10 8.65 21.88 -18.72
CA ASP A 10 8.46 23.26 -18.23
C ASP A 10 7.00 23.62 -17.92
N GLU A 11 6.03 22.85 -18.43
CA GLU A 11 4.59 23.04 -18.18
C GLU A 11 4.04 22.13 -17.08
N ASN A 12 4.85 21.17 -16.60
CA ASN A 12 4.44 20.21 -15.59
C ASN A 12 5.26 20.38 -14.32
N PHE A 13 4.59 20.27 -13.18
CA PHE A 13 5.24 20.28 -11.89
C PHE A 13 6.30 19.16 -11.78
N GLN A 14 7.48 19.50 -11.26
CA GLN A 14 8.55 18.57 -10.94
C GLN A 14 8.78 18.52 -9.44
N PHE A 15 9.06 17.34 -8.89
CA PHE A 15 9.13 17.13 -7.44
C PHE A 15 10.25 17.93 -6.73
N TRP A 16 11.24 18.43 -7.46
CA TRP A 16 12.32 19.28 -6.93
C TRP A 16 12.02 20.78 -6.97
N GLN A 17 10.88 21.19 -7.53
CA GLN A 17 10.47 22.59 -7.61
C GLN A 17 9.78 23.09 -6.34
N ASP A 18 9.43 22.19 -5.42
CA ASP A 18 8.75 22.49 -4.16
C ASP A 18 9.36 21.67 -3.02
N ASP A 19 9.79 22.36 -1.96
CA ASP A 19 10.47 21.74 -0.81
C ASP A 19 9.57 20.76 -0.07
N THR A 20 8.26 21.04 0.05
CA THR A 20 7.31 20.15 0.74
C THR A 20 7.18 18.84 -0.02
N VAL A 21 7.09 18.90 -1.34
CA VAL A 21 7.03 17.69 -2.18
C VAL A 21 8.36 16.94 -2.19
N LEU A 22 9.50 17.65 -2.19
CA LEU A 22 10.82 17.03 -2.13
C LEU A 22 11.03 16.27 -0.81
N GLU A 23 10.65 16.88 0.32
CA GLU A 23 10.68 16.24 1.64
C GLU A 23 9.75 15.03 1.71
N HIS A 24 8.52 15.17 1.20
CA HIS A 24 7.57 14.06 1.09
C HIS A 24 8.16 12.92 0.25
N PHE A 25 8.76 13.22 -0.91
CA PHE A 25 9.41 12.23 -1.77
C PHE A 25 10.58 11.54 -1.06
N ALA A 26 11.40 12.28 -0.31
CA ALA A 26 12.48 11.72 0.48
C ALA A 26 11.96 10.78 1.59
N ARG A 27 10.85 11.10 2.25
CA ARG A 27 10.23 10.20 3.24
C ARG A 27 9.70 8.92 2.58
N MET A 28 9.00 9.04 1.45
CA MET A 28 8.47 7.87 0.72
C MET A 28 9.56 6.95 0.18
N THR A 29 10.71 7.50 -0.24
CA THR A 29 11.84 6.67 -0.69
C THR A 29 12.52 5.92 0.47
N ARG A 30 12.57 6.47 1.69
CA ARG A 30 13.01 5.74 2.89
C ARG A 30 12.08 4.56 3.21
N LEU A 31 10.77 4.77 3.15
CA LEU A 31 9.78 3.69 3.31
C LEU A 31 9.98 2.59 2.25
N TYR A 32 10.18 2.98 0.99
CA TYR A 32 10.47 2.03 -0.09
C TYR A 32 11.75 1.23 0.16
N VAL A 33 12.81 1.87 0.67
CA VAL A 33 14.04 1.17 1.06
C VAL A 33 13.80 0.23 2.26
N GLY A 34 13.00 0.66 3.23
CA GLY A 34 12.59 -0.17 4.38
C GLY A 34 11.83 -1.43 3.96
N LEU A 35 11.10 -1.39 2.85
CA LEU A 35 10.40 -2.55 2.27
C LEU A 35 11.32 -3.54 1.55
N VAL A 36 12.60 -3.21 1.27
CA VAL A 36 13.49 -4.08 0.48
C VAL A 36 13.56 -5.53 0.99
N PRO A 37 13.64 -5.82 2.30
CA PRO A 37 13.59 -7.19 2.79
C PRO A 37 12.30 -7.92 2.38
N TYR A 38 11.14 -7.28 2.56
CA TYR A 38 9.84 -7.82 2.15
C TYR A 38 9.79 -8.10 0.64
N VAL A 39 10.24 -7.13 -0.16
CA VAL A 39 10.23 -7.24 -1.62
C VAL A 39 11.11 -8.38 -2.11
N ARG A 40 12.22 -8.68 -1.44
CA ARG A 40 13.08 -9.83 -1.80
C ARG A 40 12.33 -11.15 -1.67
N GLU A 41 11.51 -11.31 -0.64
CA GLU A 41 10.66 -12.50 -0.49
C GLU A 41 9.60 -12.57 -1.58
N LEU A 42 8.97 -11.45 -1.94
CA LEU A 42 8.02 -11.41 -3.05
C LEU A 42 8.69 -11.71 -4.40
N MET A 43 9.95 -11.31 -4.59
CA MET A 43 10.72 -11.66 -5.79
C MET A 43 11.05 -13.15 -5.82
N HIS A 44 11.33 -13.76 -4.67
CA HIS A 44 11.51 -15.20 -4.56
C HIS A 44 10.22 -15.95 -4.95
N ASP A 45 9.06 -15.49 -4.48
CA ASP A 45 7.75 -16.01 -4.89
C ASP A 45 7.51 -15.87 -6.40
N ALA A 46 7.83 -14.72 -6.96
CA ALA A 46 7.69 -14.47 -8.39
C ALA A 46 8.55 -15.43 -9.21
N GLN A 47 9.80 -15.67 -8.77
CA GLN A 47 10.72 -16.57 -9.47
C GLN A 47 10.32 -18.05 -9.35
N THR A 48 9.87 -18.48 -8.18
CA THR A 48 9.64 -19.90 -7.88
C THR A 48 8.21 -20.36 -8.17
N ARG A 49 7.23 -19.46 -8.02
CA ARG A 49 5.80 -19.77 -8.12
C ARG A 49 5.07 -18.98 -9.21
N GLY A 50 5.73 -17.97 -9.80
CA GLY A 50 5.11 -17.10 -10.80
C GLY A 50 4.11 -16.10 -10.23
N LEU A 51 4.07 -15.92 -8.91
CA LEU A 51 3.15 -14.96 -8.29
C LEU A 51 3.59 -13.52 -8.55
N PRO A 52 2.67 -12.62 -8.96
CA PRO A 52 3.02 -11.22 -9.10
C PRO A 52 3.24 -10.58 -7.72
N LEU A 53 4.01 -9.50 -7.67
CA LEU A 53 4.24 -8.74 -6.43
C LEU A 53 2.97 -7.98 -6.03
N GLN A 54 2.30 -7.35 -6.99
CA GLN A 54 0.97 -6.76 -6.80
C GLN A 54 -0.06 -7.81 -7.22
N ARG A 55 -0.91 -8.21 -6.28
CA ARG A 55 -1.84 -9.33 -6.42
C ARG A 55 -3.27 -8.79 -6.29
N PRO A 56 -4.21 -9.23 -7.12
CA PRO A 56 -5.63 -8.93 -6.87
C PRO A 56 -6.08 -9.64 -5.59
N LEU A 57 -7.05 -9.06 -4.88
CA LEU A 57 -7.50 -9.58 -3.58
C LEU A 57 -8.00 -11.04 -3.70
N PHE A 58 -8.76 -11.34 -4.75
CA PHE A 58 -9.35 -12.68 -4.92
C PHE A 58 -8.32 -13.81 -4.97
N LEU A 59 -7.04 -13.52 -5.25
CA LEU A 59 -5.97 -14.52 -5.31
C LEU A 59 -5.71 -15.18 -3.95
N HIS A 60 -5.98 -14.47 -2.85
CA HIS A 60 -5.81 -14.97 -1.48
C HIS A 60 -7.13 -15.08 -0.72
N PHE A 61 -8.21 -14.59 -1.31
CA PHE A 61 -9.54 -14.50 -0.69
C PHE A 61 -10.62 -15.02 -1.66
N GLU A 62 -10.46 -16.25 -2.13
CA GLU A 62 -11.31 -16.85 -3.18
C GLU A 62 -12.78 -16.99 -2.78
N GLN A 63 -13.07 -17.14 -1.48
CA GLN A 63 -14.45 -17.26 -0.98
C GLN A 63 -15.13 -15.89 -0.80
N ASP A 64 -14.41 -14.79 -0.99
CA ASP A 64 -14.93 -13.44 -0.87
C ASP A 64 -15.35 -12.91 -2.25
N ALA A 65 -16.65 -12.93 -2.51
CA ALA A 65 -17.20 -12.47 -3.79
C ALA A 65 -16.90 -10.99 -4.09
N HIS A 66 -16.73 -10.15 -3.06
CA HIS A 66 -16.40 -8.74 -3.28
C HIS A 66 -14.99 -8.58 -3.83
N ALA A 67 -14.04 -9.43 -3.42
CA ALA A 67 -12.65 -9.37 -3.85
C ALA A 67 -12.45 -9.49 -5.36
N TYR A 68 -13.39 -10.12 -6.08
CA TYR A 68 -13.39 -10.24 -7.55
C TYR A 68 -13.77 -8.95 -8.29
N THR A 69 -14.44 -8.02 -7.61
CA THR A 69 -14.95 -6.77 -8.22
C THR A 69 -14.04 -5.56 -7.99
N ILE A 70 -13.03 -5.72 -7.13
CA ILE A 70 -12.15 -4.67 -6.68
C ILE A 70 -10.96 -4.53 -7.63
N GLN A 71 -10.69 -3.30 -8.09
CA GLN A 71 -9.64 -2.98 -9.08
C GLN A 71 -8.80 -1.75 -8.72
N ASP A 72 -9.19 -1.03 -7.68
CA ASP A 72 -8.61 0.23 -7.19
C ASP A 72 -7.72 0.04 -5.94
N GLN A 73 -7.56 -1.21 -5.49
CA GLN A 73 -6.66 -1.60 -4.42
C GLN A 73 -6.09 -2.99 -4.72
N TYR A 74 -4.96 -3.31 -4.10
CA TYR A 74 -4.23 -4.55 -4.35
C TYR A 74 -3.58 -5.07 -3.08
N LEU A 75 -3.25 -6.35 -3.08
CA LEU A 75 -2.33 -6.91 -2.11
C LEU A 75 -0.90 -6.72 -2.65
N TYR A 76 -0.01 -6.17 -1.83
CA TYR A 76 1.42 -6.21 -2.12
C TYR A 76 2.00 -7.41 -1.39
N GLY A 77 2.26 -8.49 -2.13
CA GLY A 77 2.45 -9.80 -1.53
C GLY A 77 1.15 -10.36 -0.96
N GLU A 78 1.24 -11.07 0.15
CA GLU A 78 0.08 -11.61 0.87
C GLU A 78 -0.20 -10.87 2.20
N ASP A 79 0.73 -10.02 2.64
CA ASP A 79 0.70 -9.43 3.98
C ASP A 79 0.32 -7.96 3.99
N LEU A 80 0.45 -7.26 2.86
CA LEU A 80 0.08 -5.85 2.75
C LEU A 80 -1.13 -5.68 1.85
N LEU A 81 -2.12 -4.92 2.32
CA LEU A 81 -3.18 -4.37 1.48
C LEU A 81 -2.91 -2.89 1.25
N VAL A 82 -2.94 -2.45 0.01
CA VAL A 82 -2.68 -1.07 -0.40
C VAL A 82 -3.87 -0.55 -1.20
N ALA A 83 -4.44 0.57 -0.77
CA ALA A 83 -5.56 1.24 -1.44
C ALA A 83 -5.19 2.71 -1.72
N PRO A 84 -4.55 2.98 -2.88
CA PRO A 84 -4.13 4.33 -3.24
C PRO A 84 -5.32 5.31 -3.32
N VAL A 85 -5.15 6.50 -2.74
CA VAL A 85 -6.09 7.61 -2.94
C VAL A 85 -5.91 8.14 -4.37
N HIS A 86 -6.98 8.10 -5.15
CA HIS A 86 -6.97 8.49 -6.57
C HIS A 86 -7.90 9.66 -6.89
N GLU A 87 -8.37 10.38 -5.87
CA GLU A 87 -9.23 11.56 -6.00
C GLU A 87 -8.58 12.77 -5.31
N ALA A 88 -8.61 13.94 -5.96
CA ALA A 88 -8.02 15.16 -5.43
C ALA A 88 -8.80 15.70 -4.22
N GLY A 89 -8.08 16.32 -3.28
CA GLY A 89 -8.69 17.00 -2.11
C GLY A 89 -9.22 16.07 -1.02
N ARG A 90 -8.97 14.76 -1.11
CA ARG A 90 -9.37 13.79 -0.08
C ARG A 90 -8.39 13.81 1.10
N THR A 91 -8.95 13.68 2.31
CA THR A 91 -8.21 13.50 3.56
C THR A 91 -8.54 12.17 4.25
N ASP A 92 -9.41 11.38 3.64
CA ASP A 92 -9.83 10.05 4.05
C ASP A 92 -10.01 9.14 2.84
N TRP A 93 -10.08 7.83 3.08
CA TRP A 93 -10.37 6.84 2.05
C TRP A 93 -11.20 5.68 2.60
N GLN A 94 -11.85 4.94 1.69
CA GLN A 94 -12.77 3.86 2.04
C GLN A 94 -12.40 2.50 1.41
N PRO A 95 -11.24 1.90 1.78
CA PRO A 95 -10.85 0.59 1.27
C PRO A 95 -11.80 -0.52 1.73
N TYR A 96 -11.95 -1.55 0.90
CA TYR A 96 -12.54 -2.82 1.30
C TYR A 96 -11.47 -3.73 1.91
N LEU A 97 -11.69 -4.22 3.12
CA LEU A 97 -10.83 -5.22 3.73
C LEU A 97 -11.46 -6.60 3.48
N PRO A 98 -10.77 -7.56 2.85
CA PRO A 98 -11.36 -8.84 2.49
C PRO A 98 -11.66 -9.70 3.72
N ALA A 99 -12.72 -10.50 3.63
CA ALA A 99 -13.18 -11.38 4.70
C ALA A 99 -12.16 -12.48 5.03
N GLY A 100 -12.18 -12.96 6.28
CA GLY A 100 -11.32 -14.07 6.72
C GLY A 100 -9.93 -13.66 7.20
N ALA A 101 -9.65 -12.36 7.33
CA ALA A 101 -8.42 -11.85 7.93
C ALA A 101 -8.69 -10.59 8.77
N GLN A 102 -7.82 -10.36 9.75
CA GLN A 102 -7.70 -9.08 10.47
C GLN A 102 -6.57 -8.25 9.89
N TRP A 103 -6.77 -6.94 9.88
CA TRP A 103 -5.90 -5.97 9.22
C TRP A 103 -5.52 -4.86 10.18
N ILE A 104 -4.24 -4.54 10.27
CA ILE A 104 -3.70 -3.48 11.12
C ILE A 104 -3.34 -2.31 10.22
N HIS A 105 -3.96 -1.15 10.45
CA HIS A 105 -3.63 0.06 9.71
C HIS A 105 -2.20 0.51 10.03
N LEU A 106 -1.38 0.68 9.00
CA LEU A 106 0.07 0.86 9.12
C LEU A 106 0.43 2.04 10.03
N TRP A 107 -0.27 3.17 9.87
CA TRP A 107 0.08 4.43 10.53
C TRP A 107 -0.48 4.55 11.94
N SER A 108 -1.73 4.14 12.15
CA SER A 108 -2.40 4.28 13.45
C SER A 108 -2.21 3.06 14.36
N GLY A 109 -1.85 1.91 13.81
CA GLY A 109 -1.81 0.64 14.53
C GLY A 109 -3.18 0.08 14.90
N GLU A 110 -4.27 0.69 14.42
CA GLU A 110 -5.63 0.23 14.69
C GLU A 110 -5.95 -1.05 13.91
N THR A 111 -6.58 -2.01 14.57
CA THR A 111 -6.97 -3.29 13.99
C THR A 111 -8.42 -3.26 13.51
N TYR A 112 -8.64 -3.81 12.32
CA TYR A 112 -9.94 -3.91 11.67
C TYR A 112 -10.23 -5.36 11.28
N GLU A 113 -11.47 -5.78 11.50
CA GLU A 113 -12.00 -7.02 10.95
C GLU A 113 -12.25 -6.87 9.44
N GLY A 114 -11.89 -7.91 8.69
CA GLY A 114 -12.18 -8.01 7.27
C GLY A 114 -13.66 -8.22 6.94
N GLY A 115 -13.96 -8.30 5.64
CA GLY A 115 -15.31 -8.50 5.09
C GLY A 115 -16.12 -7.21 4.95
N ARG A 116 -15.48 -6.04 5.08
CA ARG A 116 -16.17 -4.75 5.11
C ARG A 116 -15.32 -3.62 4.55
N ARG A 117 -15.99 -2.55 4.13
CA ARG A 117 -15.32 -1.26 3.94
C ARG A 117 -15.10 -0.58 5.29
N VAL A 118 -13.97 0.11 5.40
CA VAL A 118 -13.62 0.94 6.56
C VAL A 118 -13.27 2.33 6.07
N THR A 119 -13.59 3.37 6.84
CA THR A 119 -13.14 4.74 6.54
C THR A 119 -11.93 5.05 7.39
N VAL A 120 -10.80 5.38 6.76
CA VAL A 120 -9.54 5.69 7.47
C VAL A 120 -9.02 7.07 7.06
N PRO A 121 -8.32 7.77 7.97
CA PRO A 121 -7.54 8.95 7.60
C PRO A 121 -6.55 8.62 6.49
N ALA A 122 -6.42 9.51 5.52
CA ALA A 122 -5.48 9.39 4.41
C ALA A 122 -4.83 10.75 4.08
N PRO A 123 -4.20 11.43 5.05
CA PRO A 123 -3.45 12.65 4.77
C PRO A 123 -2.27 12.35 3.84
N LEU A 124 -1.71 13.39 3.21
CA LEU A 124 -0.51 13.24 2.38
C LEU A 124 0.61 12.57 3.18
N GLY A 125 1.11 11.47 2.65
CA GLY A 125 2.17 10.68 3.27
C GLY A 125 1.72 9.49 4.12
N GLU A 126 0.44 9.37 4.42
CA GLU A 126 -0.12 8.22 5.13
C GLU A 126 -1.16 7.54 4.25
N PRO A 127 -0.76 6.93 3.10
CA PRO A 127 -1.70 6.25 2.22
C PRO A 127 -2.39 5.09 2.97
N PRO A 128 -3.66 4.75 2.64
CA PRO A 128 -4.34 3.60 3.22
C PRO A 128 -3.59 2.29 2.94
N VAL A 129 -2.84 1.84 3.94
CA VAL A 129 -2.01 0.63 3.91
C VAL A 129 -2.27 -0.16 5.16
N PHE A 130 -2.46 -1.46 5.01
CA PHE A 130 -2.80 -2.36 6.11
C PHE A 130 -1.89 -3.57 6.09
N VAL A 131 -1.48 -4.02 7.26
CA VAL A 131 -0.69 -5.22 7.50
C VAL A 131 -1.61 -6.33 7.99
N ARG A 132 -1.50 -7.53 7.42
CA ARG A 132 -2.26 -8.70 7.88
C ARG A 132 -1.82 -9.08 9.30
N ALA A 133 -2.76 -9.21 10.23
CA ALA A 133 -2.46 -9.33 11.66
C ALA A 133 -1.70 -10.62 12.05
N ASP A 134 -1.85 -11.68 11.25
CA ASP A 134 -1.18 -12.97 11.42
C ASP A 134 0.10 -13.11 10.58
N SER A 135 0.51 -12.05 9.88
CA SER A 135 1.74 -12.08 9.08
C SER A 135 2.96 -12.35 9.95
N ALA A 136 3.82 -13.26 9.50
CA ALA A 136 5.14 -13.46 10.11
C ALA A 136 6.03 -12.20 10.03
N GLN A 137 5.71 -11.28 9.13
CA GLN A 137 6.45 -10.02 8.93
C GLN A 137 5.76 -8.82 9.59
N ARG A 138 4.67 -9.04 10.35
CA ARG A 138 3.84 -7.99 10.93
C ARG A 138 4.67 -6.90 11.63
N ASP A 139 5.53 -7.28 12.55
CA ASP A 139 6.27 -6.31 13.38
C ASP A 139 7.28 -5.52 12.54
N ALA A 140 7.94 -6.17 11.58
CA ALA A 140 8.88 -5.52 10.67
C ALA A 140 8.16 -4.54 9.71
N LEU A 141 6.97 -4.91 9.23
CA LEU A 141 6.15 -4.06 8.36
C LEU A 141 5.56 -2.88 9.13
N LEU A 142 5.06 -3.09 10.36
CA LEU A 142 4.53 -2.01 11.19
C LEU A 142 5.62 -1.02 11.62
N ALA A 143 6.86 -1.48 11.83
CA ALA A 143 7.99 -0.61 12.16
C ALA A 143 8.26 0.46 11.07
N LEU A 144 7.85 0.23 9.82
CA LEU A 144 7.97 1.20 8.73
C LEU A 144 7.24 2.52 9.03
N ALA A 145 6.16 2.50 9.81
CA ALA A 145 5.43 3.72 10.17
C ALA A 145 6.20 4.64 11.13
N THR A 146 7.23 4.10 11.80
CA THR A 146 7.95 4.79 12.89
C THR A 146 9.37 5.24 12.53
N GLY A 147 9.87 4.86 11.35
CA GLY A 147 11.24 5.14 10.88
C GLY A 147 11.31 6.16 9.76
#